data_AF-A0A319DK44-F1
#
_entry.id   AF-A0A319DK44-F1
#
_cell.length_a   1.000
_cell.length_b   1.000
_cell.length_c   1.000
_cell.angle_alpha   90.00
_cell.angle_beta   90.00
_cell.angle_gamma   90.00
#
_symmetry.space_group_name_H-M   'P 1'
#
loop_
_entity.id
_entity.type
_entity.pdbx_description
1 polymer ?
#
loop_
_entity_poly.entity_id
_entity_poly.type
_entity_poly.pdbx_seq_one_letter_code
_entity_poly.pdbx_strand_id
1 'polypeptide(L)'
;MPPPPPPPPPPPPPSLTPDQQAQQQKKLSTLRASIADLQSQTSEIESQIAETKAKLKDDPSATVQRHIRLLHEYNEIKDIGQGLMGLIADARGVRQVDVQREFGVEDRD
;
A
#
# COMPACT_ATOMS: atom_id res chain seq x y z
N MET A 1 -41.81 34.26 67.81
CA MET A 1 -41.18 32.96 67.47
C MET A 1 -39.97 33.28 66.59
N PRO A 2 -38.74 32.89 66.98
CA PRO A 2 -37.56 33.12 66.15
C PRO A 2 -37.60 32.20 64.91
N PRO A 3 -37.11 32.65 63.74
CA PRO A 3 -37.05 31.83 62.53
C PRO A 3 -36.05 30.67 62.68
N PRO A 4 -36.31 29.51 62.05
CA PRO A 4 -35.40 28.38 62.10
C PRO A 4 -34.06 28.70 61.41
N PRO A 5 -32.94 28.15 61.91
CA PRO A 5 -31.62 28.36 61.31
C PRO A 5 -31.57 27.81 59.89
N PRO A 6 -30.84 28.48 58.96
CA PRO A 6 -30.72 28.05 57.58
C PRO A 6 -30.01 26.68 57.51
N PRO A 7 -30.40 25.82 56.53
CA PRO A 7 -29.75 24.54 56.33
C PRO A 7 -28.27 24.72 55.94
N PRO A 8 -27.40 23.77 56.33
CA PRO A 8 -25.98 23.82 55.96
C PRO A 8 -25.82 23.79 54.44
N PRO A 9 -24.81 24.49 53.88
CA PRO A 9 -24.59 24.53 52.45
C PRO A 9 -24.31 23.12 51.90
N PRO A 10 -24.79 22.80 50.68
CA PRO A 10 -24.53 21.51 50.05
C PRO A 10 -23.02 21.30 49.85
N PRO A 11 -22.53 20.05 49.90
CA PRO A 11 -21.12 19.76 49.68
C PRO A 11 -20.69 20.26 48.28
N PRO A 12 -19.46 20.80 48.15
CA PRO A 12 -18.95 21.27 46.88
C PRO A 12 -18.93 20.13 45.84
N PRO A 13 -19.16 20.43 44.55
CA PRO A 13 -19.13 19.43 43.48
C PRO A 13 -17.79 18.66 43.49
N PRO A 14 -17.78 17.37 43.09
CA PRO A 14 -16.58 16.54 43.14
C PRO A 14 -15.48 17.19 42.29
N SER A 15 -14.52 17.80 42.98
CA SER A 15 -13.29 18.30 42.37
C SER A 15 -12.44 17.09 42.03
N LEU A 16 -11.94 17.01 40.80
CA LEU A 16 -11.00 15.97 40.36
C LEU A 16 -9.88 15.85 41.40
N THR A 17 -9.65 14.63 41.90
CA THR A 17 -8.58 14.40 42.89
C THR A 17 -7.22 14.74 42.26
N PRO A 18 -6.22 15.20 43.05
CA PRO A 18 -4.89 15.54 42.53
C PRO A 18 -4.25 14.43 41.70
N ASP A 19 -4.47 13.17 42.08
CA ASP A 19 -4.05 11.98 41.31
C ASP A 19 -4.66 11.91 39.90
N GLN A 20 -5.95 12.23 39.76
CA GLN A 20 -6.62 12.23 38.46
C GLN A 20 -6.09 13.34 37.55
N GLN A 21 -5.77 14.51 38.11
CA GLN A 21 -5.17 15.62 37.36
C GLN A 21 -3.76 15.27 36.86
N ALA A 22 -2.94 14.66 37.72
CA ALA A 22 -1.60 14.20 37.34
C ALA A 22 -1.64 13.09 36.27
N GLN A 23 -2.60 12.16 36.36
CA GLN A 23 -2.82 11.14 35.35
C GLN A 23 -3.30 11.72 34.01
N GLN A 24 -4.21 12.72 34.04
CA GLN A 24 -4.65 13.41 32.82
C GLN A 24 -3.51 14.20 32.17
N GLN A 25 -2.68 14.90 32.94
CA GLN A 25 -1.51 15.60 32.42
C GLN A 25 -0.50 14.65 31.80
N LYS A 26 -0.21 13.50 32.45
CA LYS A 26 0.64 12.46 31.85
C LYS A 26 0.06 11.92 30.54
N LYS A 27 -1.25 11.63 30.50
CA LYS A 27 -1.91 11.19 29.26
C LYS A 27 -1.80 12.25 28.16
N LEU A 28 -2.04 13.51 28.49
CA LEU A 28 -1.93 14.62 27.54
C LEU A 28 -0.49 14.81 27.03
N SER A 29 0.52 14.67 27.89
CA SER A 29 1.92 14.75 27.46
C SER A 29 2.29 13.60 26.54
N THR A 30 1.87 12.37 26.88
CA THR A 30 2.12 11.20 26.03
C THR A 30 1.42 11.35 24.68
N LEU A 31 0.16 11.79 24.68
CA LEU A 31 -0.60 11.95 23.44
C LEU A 31 0.01 13.04 22.54
N ARG A 32 0.48 14.15 23.13
CA ARG A 32 1.20 15.20 22.38
C ARG A 32 2.51 14.69 21.80
N ALA A 33 3.27 13.90 22.55
CA ALA A 33 4.50 13.30 22.05
C ALA A 33 4.22 12.35 20.87
N SER A 34 3.19 11.50 20.98
CA SER A 34 2.78 10.62 19.86
C SER A 34 2.29 11.39 18.64
N ILE A 35 1.56 12.50 18.83
CA ILE A 35 1.13 13.36 17.71
C ILE A 35 2.35 13.95 17.01
N ALA A 36 3.32 14.47 17.77
CA ALA A 36 4.54 15.04 17.19
C ALA A 36 5.37 13.99 16.42
N ASP A 37 5.48 12.77 16.98
CA ASP A 37 6.15 11.65 16.32
C ASP A 37 5.45 11.26 15.00
N LEU A 38 4.13 11.06 15.04
CA LEU A 38 3.34 10.74 13.86
C LEU A 38 3.40 11.83 12.78
N GLN A 39 3.42 13.10 13.19
CA GLN A 39 3.58 14.23 12.26
C GLN A 39 4.97 14.21 11.61
N SER A 40 6.03 13.90 12.37
CA SER A 40 7.37 13.74 11.83
C SER A 40 7.43 12.61 10.81
N GLN A 41 6.88 11.43 11.15
CA GLN A 41 6.83 10.28 10.24
C GLN A 41 6.04 10.60 8.96
N THR A 42 4.92 11.31 9.09
CA THR A 42 4.10 11.72 7.92
C THR A 42 4.91 12.61 6.98
N SER A 43 5.58 13.62 7.50
CA SER A 43 6.42 14.53 6.72
C SER A 43 7.57 13.81 6.02
N GLU A 44 8.21 12.86 6.72
CA GLU A 44 9.29 12.06 6.16
C GLU A 44 8.81 11.16 5.01
N ILE A 45 7.69 10.45 5.21
CA ILE A 45 7.09 9.59 4.18
C ILE A 45 6.63 10.42 2.98
N GLU A 46 6.02 11.59 3.20
CA GLU A 46 5.62 12.50 2.12
C GLU A 46 6.82 12.97 1.30
N SER A 47 7.94 13.29 1.96
CA SER A 47 9.20 13.64 1.28
C SER A 47 9.72 12.47 0.43
N GLN A 48 9.75 11.26 0.98
CA GLN A 48 10.18 10.06 0.26
C GLN A 48 9.28 9.75 -0.95
N ILE A 49 7.97 9.93 -0.81
CA ILE A 49 7.01 9.80 -1.91
C ILE A 49 7.29 10.84 -2.99
N ALA A 50 7.50 12.10 -2.61
CA ALA A 50 7.80 13.18 -3.56
C ALA A 50 9.11 12.92 -4.32
N GLU A 51 10.17 12.50 -3.63
CA GLU A 51 11.46 12.15 -4.25
C GLU A 51 11.31 10.96 -5.21
N THR A 52 10.61 9.91 -4.80
CA THR A 52 10.37 8.72 -5.62
C THR A 52 9.53 9.05 -6.85
N LYS A 53 8.50 9.87 -6.68
CA LYS A 53 7.64 10.33 -7.78
C LYS A 53 8.39 11.22 -8.77
N ALA A 54 9.30 12.07 -8.30
CA ALA A 54 10.14 12.90 -9.16
C ALA A 54 11.13 12.08 -10.02
N LYS A 55 11.58 10.91 -9.52
CA LYS A 55 12.43 9.98 -10.26
C LYS A 55 11.65 9.18 -11.32
N LEU A 56 10.32 9.14 -11.24
CA LEU A 56 9.48 8.43 -12.20
C LEU A 56 9.06 9.37 -13.34
N LYS A 57 9.40 8.98 -14.57
CA LYS A 57 9.13 9.74 -15.79
C LYS A 57 7.65 9.70 -16.21
N ASP A 58 6.96 8.62 -15.83
CA ASP A 58 5.56 8.32 -16.14
C ASP A 58 4.84 7.86 -14.87
N ASP A 59 3.51 7.86 -14.90
CA ASP A 59 2.71 7.34 -13.78
C ASP A 59 3.09 5.86 -13.51
N PRO A 60 3.51 5.50 -12.27
CA PRO A 60 3.98 4.16 -11.94
C PRO A 60 2.93 3.10 -12.23
N SER A 61 1.67 3.40 -11.91
CA SER A 61 0.56 2.47 -12.06
C SER A 61 0.28 2.22 -13.53
N ALA A 62 0.22 3.29 -14.33
CA ALA A 62 0.03 3.19 -15.77
C ALA A 62 1.17 2.41 -16.47
N THR A 63 2.42 2.62 -16.05
CA THR A 63 3.59 1.95 -16.62
C THR A 63 3.58 0.45 -16.34
N VAL A 64 3.31 0.06 -15.09
CA VAL A 64 3.21 -1.35 -14.69
C VAL A 64 2.04 -2.02 -15.39
N GLN A 65 0.86 -1.37 -15.42
CA GLN A 65 -0.31 -1.93 -16.09
C GLN A 65 -0.07 -2.12 -17.59
N ARG A 66 0.61 -1.17 -18.24
CA ARG A 66 1.02 -1.29 -19.65
C ARG A 66 1.97 -2.47 -19.86
N HIS A 67 2.96 -2.65 -18.99
CA HIS A 67 3.89 -3.79 -19.07
C HIS A 67 3.20 -5.13 -18.85
N ILE A 68 2.30 -5.23 -17.87
CA ILE A 68 1.50 -6.43 -17.62
C ILE A 68 0.71 -6.79 -18.88
N ARG A 69 0.05 -5.82 -19.52
CA ARG A 69 -0.71 -6.05 -20.74
C ARG A 69 0.18 -6.55 -21.87
N LEU A 70 1.32 -5.91 -22.11
CA LEU A 70 2.26 -6.32 -23.16
C LEU A 70 2.81 -7.73 -22.94
N LEU A 71 3.08 -8.12 -21.70
CA LEU A 71 3.52 -9.47 -21.37
C LEU A 71 2.41 -10.51 -21.63
N HIS A 72 1.16 -10.19 -21.30
CA HIS A 72 0.04 -11.09 -21.60
C HIS A 72 -0.17 -11.24 -23.11
N GLU A 73 -0.16 -10.13 -23.85
CA GLU A 73 -0.30 -10.15 -25.32
C GLU A 73 0.87 -10.92 -25.97
N TYR A 74 2.09 -10.76 -25.48
CA TYR A 74 3.25 -11.53 -25.95
C TYR A 74 3.09 -13.03 -25.69
N ASN A 75 2.75 -13.41 -24.45
CA ASN A 75 2.58 -14.82 -24.09
C ASN A 75 1.46 -15.48 -24.90
N GLU A 76 0.34 -14.77 -25.10
CA GLU A 76 -0.78 -15.27 -25.88
C GLU A 76 -0.37 -15.55 -27.33
N ILE A 77 0.35 -14.62 -27.97
CA ILE A 77 0.86 -14.81 -29.33
C ILE A 77 1.91 -15.92 -29.38
N LYS A 78 2.80 -16.00 -28.38
CA LYS A 78 3.82 -17.06 -28.27
C LYS A 78 3.17 -18.44 -28.18
N ASP A 79 2.15 -18.60 -27.34
CA ASP A 79 1.45 -19.86 -27.12
C ASP A 79 0.69 -20.30 -28.38
N ILE A 80 0.01 -19.36 -29.06
CA ILE A 80 -0.64 -19.63 -30.35
C ILE A 80 0.40 -20.06 -31.39
N GLY A 81 1.53 -19.34 -31.47
CA GLY A 81 2.63 -19.67 -32.38
C GLY A 81 3.21 -21.06 -32.12
N GLN A 82 3.50 -21.39 -30.87
CA GLN A 82 4.00 -22.71 -30.48
C GLN A 82 2.99 -23.82 -30.77
N GLY A 83 1.69 -23.58 -30.53
CA GLY A 83 0.62 -24.51 -30.87
C GLY A 83 0.52 -24.80 -32.37
N LEU A 84 0.54 -23.75 -33.20
CA LEU A 84 0.55 -23.90 -34.66
C LEU A 84 1.79 -24.66 -35.14
N MET A 85 2.95 -24.38 -34.57
CA MET A 85 4.19 -25.08 -34.89
C MET A 85 4.15 -26.56 -34.50
N GLY A 86 3.48 -26.91 -33.40
CA GLY A 86 3.19 -28.29 -33.02
C GLY A 86 2.32 -29.01 -34.06
N LEU A 87 1.24 -28.36 -34.52
CA LEU A 87 0.37 -28.93 -35.56
C LEU A 87 1.11 -29.11 -36.90
N ILE A 88 1.99 -28.19 -37.28
CA ILE A 88 2.83 -28.30 -38.47
C ILE A 88 3.82 -29.46 -38.34
N ALA A 89 4.44 -29.62 -37.16
CA ALA A 89 5.36 -30.71 -36.88
C ALA A 89 4.67 -32.07 -36.97
N ASP A 90 3.49 -32.21 -36.37
CA ASP A 90 2.66 -33.41 -36.42
C ASP A 90 2.25 -33.74 -37.86
N ALA A 91 1.79 -32.75 -38.63
CA ALA A 91 1.40 -32.93 -40.03
C ALA A 91 2.57 -33.35 -40.94
N ARG A 92 3.79 -32.89 -40.64
CA ARG A 92 5.01 -33.22 -41.38
C ARG A 92 5.70 -34.48 -40.85
N GLY A 93 5.28 -35.02 -39.70
CA GLY A 93 5.95 -36.15 -39.03
C GLY A 93 7.37 -35.83 -38.56
N VAL A 94 7.70 -34.55 -38.34
CA VAL A 94 9.01 -34.08 -37.89
C VAL A 94 8.93 -33.56 -36.45
N ARG A 95 10.07 -33.32 -35.80
CA ARG A 95 10.06 -32.80 -34.45
C ARG A 95 9.77 -31.30 -34.47
N GLN A 96 9.05 -30.81 -33.48
CA GLN A 96 8.73 -29.38 -33.34
C GLN A 96 9.96 -28.48 -33.36
N VAL A 97 11.10 -28.94 -32.80
CA VAL A 97 12.38 -28.22 -32.82
C VAL A 97 12.97 -28.03 -34.21
N ASP A 98 12.68 -28.94 -35.14
CA ASP A 98 13.14 -28.84 -36.54
C ASP A 98 12.33 -27.78 -37.29
N VAL A 99 11.02 -27.73 -37.03
CA VAL A 99 10.13 -26.69 -37.55
C VAL A 99 10.52 -25.32 -36.96
N GLN A 100 10.74 -25.23 -35.64
CA GLN A 100 11.19 -23.99 -34.98
C GLN A 100 12.47 -23.43 -35.62
N ARG A 101 13.45 -24.29 -35.90
CA ARG A 101 14.69 -23.93 -36.60
C ARG A 101 14.43 -23.44 -38.03
N GLU A 102 13.54 -24.09 -38.77
CA GLU A 102 13.16 -23.71 -40.14
C GLU A 102 12.50 -22.31 -40.19
N PHE A 103 11.64 -22.01 -39.23
CA PHE A 103 10.95 -20.71 -39.13
C PHE A 103 11.74 -19.64 -38.36
N GLY A 104 12.97 -19.94 -37.92
CA GLY A 104 13.84 -18.99 -37.21
C GLY A 104 13.34 -18.61 -35.81
N VAL A 105 12.45 -19.40 -35.23
CA VAL A 105 11.94 -19.22 -33.87
C VAL A 105 12.80 -20.05 -32.93
N GLU A 106 14.03 -19.60 -32.65
CA GLU A 106 14.83 -20.21 -31.59
C GLU A 106 14.32 -19.71 -30.22
N ASP A 107 14.08 -20.63 -29.27
CA ASP A 107 13.88 -20.29 -27.85
C ASP A 107 15.21 -19.75 -27.28
N ARG A 108 15.58 -18.52 -27.65
CA ARG A 108 16.64 -17.76 -26.99
C ARG A 108 16.02 -16.62 -26.20
N ASP A 109 15.23 -16.96 -25.19
CA ASP A 109 14.87 -16.09 -24.07
C ASP A 109 14.36 -16.95 -22.90
#